data_AF-A0A291QKR0-F1
#
_entry.id   AF-A0A291QKR0-F1
#
_cell.length_a   1.000
_cell.length_b   1.000
_cell.length_c   1.000
_cell.angle_alpha   90.00
_cell.angle_beta   90.00
_cell.angle_gamma   90.00
#
_symmetry.space_group_name_H-M   'P 1'
#
loop_
_entity.id
_entity.type
_entity.pdbx_description
1 polymer ?
#
loop_
_entity_poly.entity_id
_entity_poly.type
_entity_poly.pdbx_seq_one_letter_code
_entity_poly.pdbx_strand_id
1 'polypeptide(L)'
;MTNAAPRPSGAPDKPVLDGLEATWSRRWDESRVFAFDRSRPRDEVFSIDTPPPTVSGSLHVGHVFSYTHTDTIARYQRMRGKEVFYPMGWDDNGLPTERRVQNHFGVRCDPTLPYDPDFTPPEKPDKRQLPVSRRNFIELCERLTVQDEQVFEELWRTLGLSVDWSHTYQTIDANARATSQLAFLENLARGEAYVAEAPTLWDVTFRTAVAQAELEDRERPGAYHRLAFHRAEGRTDERTDDRTVLIDTTRPELLPACVALVAHPDDERYQDLFGTTVRTPLFDVEVPVVAHPLAARDKGTGIAMICTFGDTTDVTWWRELRLATRPVIGWDGRFRTEPPSGVETPAAVAAYAKLAGATAHTARERVVEMLRASGDLRGEPRAVTHAVKFFEKGDRPLEIVTTRQWYVRNGGRDTALRDQLLTRGAELTWHPPHMRVRYENWVGGLNGDWLISRQRFFGVPIPVWYPLDGAAVPDYDHPIVPDRSALPVDPSAETPPGYAAAQRGEPHGFTGDPDVMDTWATSSLTPQIGNGSPTPTCSPGSSRWTCARSPTRSSAPGCSPRSCAPTPGTTRCPGGTRRSPAGSWTPTARRCRSPRATWSRRATCSRSTARTRSATGRRAAAPARTRRSTSAR
;
A
#
# COMPACT_ATOMS: atom_id res chain seq x y z
N MET A 1 -56.76 0.10 -35.68
CA MET A 1 -56.53 1.51 -35.31
C MET A 1 -56.01 1.53 -33.88
N THR A 2 -54.69 1.54 -33.70
CA THR A 2 -54.07 1.70 -32.39
C THR A 2 -54.15 3.17 -32.02
N ASN A 3 -54.88 3.46 -30.94
CA ASN A 3 -55.09 4.80 -30.41
C ASN A 3 -53.75 5.29 -29.82
N ALA A 4 -52.92 5.94 -30.65
CA ALA A 4 -51.71 6.58 -30.18
C ALA A 4 -52.12 7.77 -29.30
N ALA A 5 -51.82 7.69 -28.01
CA ALA A 5 -52.04 8.80 -27.09
C ALA A 5 -51.46 10.09 -27.69
N PRO A 6 -52.17 11.23 -27.60
CA PRO A 6 -51.69 12.49 -28.15
C PRO A 6 -50.30 12.81 -27.56
N ARG A 7 -49.33 13.09 -28.44
CA ARG A 7 -47.97 13.44 -28.01
C ARG A 7 -48.01 14.67 -27.09
N PRO A 8 -47.27 14.69 -25.98
CA PRO A 8 -47.14 15.87 -25.14
C PRO A 8 -46.68 17.07 -25.97
N SER A 9 -47.34 18.21 -25.83
CA SER A 9 -46.96 19.44 -26.53
C SER A 9 -45.52 19.83 -26.17
N GLY A 10 -44.63 19.90 -27.17
CA GLY A 10 -43.22 20.28 -26.99
C GLY A 10 -42.21 19.13 -27.03
N ALA A 11 -42.65 17.87 -27.16
CA ALA A 11 -41.72 16.76 -27.39
C ALA A 11 -41.21 16.77 -28.85
N PRO A 12 -39.89 16.68 -29.10
CA PRO A 12 -39.35 16.65 -30.45
C PRO A 12 -39.74 15.37 -31.19
N ASP A 13 -39.81 15.43 -32.52
CA ASP A 13 -40.17 14.28 -33.37
C ASP A 13 -39.17 13.12 -33.27
N LYS A 14 -37.91 13.43 -32.93
CA LYS A 14 -36.86 12.45 -32.63
C LYS A 14 -36.20 12.82 -31.30
N PRO A 15 -35.93 11.85 -30.41
CA PRO A 15 -35.17 12.12 -29.20
C PRO A 15 -33.75 12.58 -29.59
N VAL A 16 -33.36 13.73 -29.07
CA VAL A 16 -31.99 14.25 -29.13
C VAL A 16 -31.46 14.29 -27.71
N LEU A 17 -30.22 13.84 -27.52
CA LEU A 17 -29.56 13.83 -26.20
C LEU A 17 -28.82 15.15 -25.92
N ASP A 18 -28.62 15.96 -26.96
CA ASP A 18 -27.86 17.21 -26.90
C ASP A 18 -28.40 18.14 -25.81
N GLY A 19 -27.52 18.48 -24.85
CA GLY A 19 -27.82 19.41 -23.76
C GLY A 19 -28.71 18.85 -22.65
N LEU A 20 -29.21 17.60 -22.75
CA LEU A 20 -30.00 16.99 -21.68
C LEU A 20 -29.17 16.73 -20.43
N GLU A 21 -27.93 16.25 -20.60
CA GLU A 21 -26.99 16.00 -19.49
C GLU A 21 -26.77 17.28 -18.67
N ALA A 22 -26.34 18.37 -19.32
CA ALA A 22 -26.12 19.67 -18.68
C ALA A 22 -27.40 20.24 -18.02
N THR A 23 -28.57 19.99 -18.64
CA THR A 23 -29.86 20.45 -18.09
C THR A 23 -30.22 19.70 -16.81
N TRP A 24 -30.13 18.37 -16.82
CA TRP A 24 -30.50 17.54 -15.68
C TRP A 24 -29.47 17.61 -14.55
N SER A 25 -28.18 17.59 -14.86
CA SER A 25 -27.12 17.74 -13.84
C SER A 25 -27.26 19.06 -13.09
N ARG A 26 -27.48 20.18 -13.80
CA ARG A 26 -27.76 21.48 -13.14
C ARG A 26 -29.01 21.44 -12.28
N ARG A 27 -30.12 20.88 -12.79
CA ARG A 27 -31.38 20.80 -12.06
C ARG A 27 -31.27 19.95 -10.78
N TRP A 28 -30.57 18.82 -10.84
CA TRP A 28 -30.35 17.96 -9.68
C TRP A 28 -29.50 18.64 -8.61
N ASP A 29 -28.47 19.37 -9.03
CA ASP A 29 -27.59 20.14 -8.13
C ASP A 29 -28.37 21.27 -7.43
N GLU A 30 -29.06 22.12 -8.19
CA GLU A 30 -29.85 23.25 -7.68
C GLU A 30 -30.99 22.80 -6.74
N SER A 31 -31.64 21.68 -7.06
CA SER A 31 -32.72 21.13 -6.22
C SER A 31 -32.23 20.29 -5.04
N ARG A 32 -30.92 20.03 -4.95
CA ARG A 32 -30.31 19.17 -3.93
C ARG A 32 -30.99 17.81 -3.80
N VAL A 33 -31.46 17.25 -4.91
CA VAL A 33 -32.31 16.03 -4.91
C VAL A 33 -31.61 14.79 -4.32
N PHE A 34 -30.27 14.78 -4.29
CA PHE A 34 -29.47 13.68 -3.75
C PHE A 34 -28.83 14.00 -2.39
N ALA A 35 -29.09 15.19 -1.83
CA ALA A 35 -28.51 15.57 -0.55
C ALA A 35 -29.02 14.69 0.58
N PHE A 36 -28.13 14.21 1.44
CA PHE A 36 -28.48 13.33 2.55
C PHE A 36 -28.93 14.12 3.80
N ASP A 37 -30.12 13.79 4.31
CA ASP A 37 -30.63 14.33 5.57
C ASP A 37 -30.23 13.45 6.77
N ARG A 38 -29.21 13.89 7.52
CA ARG A 38 -28.73 13.22 8.73
C ARG A 38 -29.75 13.16 9.88
N SER A 39 -30.83 13.94 9.83
CA SER A 39 -31.85 13.94 10.89
C SER A 39 -32.82 12.76 10.77
N ARG A 40 -32.81 12.03 9.64
CA ARG A 40 -33.69 10.87 9.42
C ARG A 40 -33.33 9.70 10.35
N PRO A 41 -34.32 8.99 10.89
CA PRO A 41 -34.08 7.83 11.74
C PRO A 41 -33.49 6.65 10.93
N ARG A 42 -32.73 5.79 11.62
CA ARG A 42 -31.94 4.71 11.00
C ARG A 42 -32.77 3.74 10.14
N ASP A 43 -34.02 3.47 10.51
CA ASP A 43 -34.92 2.56 9.79
C ASP A 43 -35.38 3.11 8.43
N GLU A 44 -35.26 4.41 8.23
CA GLU A 44 -35.53 5.08 6.95
C GLU A 44 -34.29 5.25 6.08
N VAL A 45 -33.10 5.07 6.65
CA VAL A 45 -31.83 5.24 5.94
C VAL A 45 -31.46 3.97 5.16
N PHE A 46 -31.06 4.15 3.91
CA PHE A 46 -30.38 3.13 3.12
C PHE A 46 -28.95 3.60 2.81
N SER A 47 -27.96 2.96 3.45
CA SER A 47 -26.55 3.33 3.33
C SER A 47 -25.87 2.50 2.25
N ILE A 48 -25.08 3.17 1.43
CA ILE A 48 -24.26 2.57 0.38
C ILE A 48 -22.82 2.98 0.63
N ASP A 49 -21.95 2.00 0.80
CA ASP A 49 -20.51 2.20 0.74
C ASP A 49 -19.99 1.62 -0.59
N THR A 50 -19.17 2.39 -1.29
CA THR A 50 -18.52 1.95 -2.54
C THR A 50 -17.02 2.07 -2.38
N PRO A 51 -16.24 1.12 -2.94
CA PRO A 51 -14.80 1.25 -2.95
C PRO A 51 -14.42 2.54 -3.67
N PRO A 52 -13.70 3.47 -3.02
CA PRO A 52 -13.30 4.73 -3.65
C PRO A 52 -12.38 4.44 -4.86
N PRO A 53 -12.54 5.13 -6.00
CA PRO A 53 -11.70 4.89 -7.17
C PRO A 53 -10.32 5.51 -6.94
N THR A 54 -9.27 4.77 -7.33
CA THR A 54 -7.90 5.22 -7.17
C THR A 54 -7.58 6.39 -8.09
N VAL A 55 -7.02 7.47 -7.54
CA VAL A 55 -6.64 8.69 -8.25
C VAL A 55 -5.29 8.52 -8.97
N SER A 56 -5.22 7.54 -9.88
CA SER A 56 -3.94 7.14 -10.53
C SER A 56 -3.96 7.24 -12.05
N GLY A 57 -4.93 7.91 -12.66
CA GLY A 57 -5.15 7.75 -14.09
C GLY A 57 -6.31 8.54 -14.66
N SER A 58 -7.05 7.85 -15.51
CA SER A 58 -8.37 8.22 -15.99
C SER A 58 -9.32 7.08 -15.65
N LEU A 59 -10.58 7.41 -15.36
CA LEU A 59 -11.59 6.39 -15.16
C LEU A 59 -11.86 5.65 -16.49
N HIS A 60 -11.85 4.32 -16.45
CA HIS A 60 -12.23 3.45 -17.57
C HIS A 60 -13.64 2.87 -17.42
N VAL A 61 -14.14 2.21 -18.47
CA VAL A 61 -15.49 1.60 -18.53
C VAL A 61 -15.82 0.65 -17.38
N GLY A 62 -14.81 -0.04 -16.82
CA GLY A 62 -14.99 -0.87 -15.62
C GLY A 62 -15.54 -0.11 -14.40
N HIS A 63 -15.12 1.14 -14.18
CA HIS A 63 -15.67 1.97 -13.10
C HIS A 63 -17.13 2.28 -13.38
N VAL A 64 -17.44 2.73 -14.60
CA VAL A 64 -18.81 3.06 -15.04
C VAL A 64 -19.72 1.85 -14.82
N PHE A 65 -19.30 0.69 -15.31
CA PHE A 65 -20.02 -0.57 -15.11
C PHE A 65 -20.31 -0.86 -13.64
N SER A 66 -19.33 -0.68 -12.75
CA SER A 66 -19.52 -0.97 -11.32
C SER A 66 -20.45 0.02 -10.63
N TYR A 67 -20.27 1.32 -10.86
CA TYR A 67 -21.07 2.37 -10.19
C TYR A 67 -22.50 2.45 -10.71
N THR A 68 -22.76 2.12 -11.99
CA THR A 68 -24.13 2.12 -12.54
C THR A 68 -25.04 1.13 -11.81
N HIS A 69 -24.54 -0.03 -11.40
CA HIS A 69 -25.34 -0.98 -10.63
C HIS A 69 -25.76 -0.40 -9.28
N THR A 70 -24.80 0.18 -8.56
CA THR A 70 -25.04 0.81 -7.26
C THR A 70 -25.98 2.01 -7.37
N ASP A 71 -25.80 2.84 -8.39
CA ASP A 71 -26.65 4.00 -8.67
C ASP A 71 -28.11 3.61 -8.95
N THR A 72 -28.31 2.52 -9.69
CA THR A 72 -29.66 1.99 -9.96
C THR A 72 -30.36 1.59 -8.67
N ILE A 73 -29.65 0.95 -7.74
CA ILE A 73 -30.17 0.59 -6.41
C ILE A 73 -30.45 1.84 -5.59
N ALA A 74 -29.53 2.81 -5.57
CA ALA A 74 -29.70 4.08 -4.86
C ALA A 74 -30.98 4.80 -5.30
N ARG A 75 -31.17 4.96 -6.61
CA ARG A 75 -32.37 5.58 -7.19
C ARG A 75 -33.64 4.81 -6.85
N TYR A 76 -33.62 3.48 -6.98
CA TYR A 76 -34.75 2.64 -6.60
C TYR A 76 -35.14 2.84 -5.13
N GLN A 77 -34.17 2.86 -4.21
CA GLN A 77 -34.43 3.03 -2.78
C GLN A 77 -34.97 4.42 -2.46
N ARG A 78 -34.43 5.49 -3.09
CA ARG A 78 -35.00 6.84 -2.97
C ARG A 78 -36.46 6.87 -3.44
N MET A 79 -36.76 6.25 -4.59
CA MET A 79 -38.14 6.17 -5.12
C MET A 79 -39.08 5.32 -4.23
N ARG A 80 -38.52 4.43 -3.41
CA ARG A 80 -39.25 3.66 -2.38
C ARG A 80 -39.43 4.43 -1.07
N GLY A 81 -38.95 5.68 -1.00
CA GLY A 81 -39.09 6.56 0.16
C GLY A 81 -37.98 6.41 1.21
N LYS A 82 -36.86 5.74 0.89
CA LYS A 82 -35.70 5.68 1.77
C LYS A 82 -34.83 6.93 1.64
N GLU A 83 -34.26 7.36 2.75
CA GLU A 83 -33.20 8.37 2.78
C GLU A 83 -31.88 7.69 2.42
N VAL A 84 -31.30 8.01 1.26
CA VAL A 84 -30.12 7.27 0.77
C VAL A 84 -28.84 8.01 1.12
N PHE A 85 -28.02 7.40 1.98
CA PHE A 85 -26.65 7.82 2.24
C PHE A 85 -25.73 7.17 1.21
N TYR A 86 -25.20 7.96 0.28
CA TYR A 86 -24.32 7.49 -0.79
C TYR A 86 -23.19 8.51 -1.04
N PRO A 87 -22.12 8.48 -0.20
CA PRO A 87 -20.94 9.34 -0.36
C PRO A 87 -20.13 8.98 -1.61
N MET A 88 -19.39 9.96 -2.14
CA MET A 88 -18.31 9.70 -3.10
C MET A 88 -16.95 9.83 -2.40
N GLY A 89 -16.19 8.74 -2.38
CA GLY A 89 -14.82 8.74 -1.89
C GLY A 89 -13.81 8.76 -3.03
N TRP A 90 -12.59 9.22 -2.76
CA TRP A 90 -11.43 9.14 -3.66
C TRP A 90 -10.26 8.44 -2.96
N ASP A 91 -9.66 7.44 -3.60
CA ASP A 91 -8.52 6.73 -3.03
C ASP A 91 -7.22 7.32 -3.57
N ASP A 92 -6.66 8.24 -2.82
CA ASP A 92 -5.62 9.14 -3.32
C ASP A 92 -4.25 8.88 -2.70
N ASN A 93 -4.11 7.94 -1.76
CA ASN A 93 -2.82 7.63 -1.15
C ASN A 93 -2.06 6.44 -1.79
N GLY A 94 -0.79 6.28 -1.41
CA GLY A 94 0.05 5.15 -1.77
C GLY A 94 0.78 5.29 -3.10
N LEU A 95 1.44 4.19 -3.50
CA LEU A 95 2.34 4.12 -4.64
C LEU A 95 1.74 4.59 -5.99
N PRO A 96 0.47 4.31 -6.32
CA PRO A 96 -0.11 4.77 -7.59
C PRO A 96 -0.07 6.30 -7.73
N THR A 97 -0.37 7.03 -6.66
CA THR A 97 -0.33 8.50 -6.63
C THR A 97 1.12 9.00 -6.69
N GLU A 98 2.02 8.40 -5.92
CA GLU A 98 3.45 8.75 -5.98
C GLU A 98 4.00 8.63 -7.41
N ARG A 99 3.70 7.52 -8.09
CA ARG A 99 4.11 7.29 -9.49
C ARG A 99 3.49 8.30 -10.45
N ARG A 100 2.23 8.66 -10.24
CA ARG A 100 1.55 9.67 -11.06
C ARG A 100 2.26 11.02 -10.94
N VAL A 101 2.57 11.45 -9.72
CA VAL A 101 3.29 12.69 -9.40
C VAL A 101 4.71 12.68 -9.98
N GLN A 102 5.42 11.57 -9.80
CA GLN A 102 6.76 11.37 -10.35
C GLN A 102 6.79 11.51 -11.88
N ASN A 103 5.80 10.94 -12.56
CA ASN A 103 5.69 11.00 -14.03
C ASN A 103 5.18 12.35 -14.53
N HIS A 104 4.24 12.97 -13.81
CA HIS A 104 3.63 14.24 -14.21
C HIS A 104 4.57 15.43 -14.02
N PHE A 105 5.23 15.53 -12.86
CA PHE A 105 6.14 16.63 -12.55
C PHE A 105 7.62 16.31 -12.83
N GLY A 106 7.97 15.06 -13.14
CA GLY A 106 9.36 14.67 -13.36
C GLY A 106 10.21 14.80 -12.10
N VAL A 107 9.64 14.49 -10.93
CA VAL A 107 10.31 14.56 -9.62
C VAL A 107 10.47 13.18 -9.00
N ARG A 108 11.34 13.05 -8.00
CA ARG A 108 11.44 11.89 -7.12
C ARG A 108 11.60 12.36 -5.68
N CYS A 109 11.00 11.67 -4.73
CA CYS A 109 11.21 11.97 -3.32
C CYS A 109 12.63 11.57 -2.88
N ASP A 110 13.29 12.46 -2.14
CA ASP A 110 14.53 12.22 -1.42
C ASP A 110 14.37 12.80 0.00
N PRO A 111 14.07 11.95 1.00
CA PRO A 111 13.80 12.41 2.37
C PRO A 111 14.99 13.12 3.04
N THR A 112 16.20 12.97 2.49
CA THR A 112 17.41 13.61 3.04
C THR A 112 17.49 15.10 2.69
N LEU A 113 16.71 15.55 1.71
CA LEU A 113 16.70 16.95 1.30
C LEU A 113 15.85 17.81 2.24
N PRO A 114 16.31 19.03 2.59
CA PRO A 114 15.52 19.97 3.37
C PRO A 114 14.31 20.46 2.57
N TYR A 115 13.26 20.85 3.29
CA TYR A 115 12.10 21.48 2.69
C TYR A 115 12.46 22.81 2.02
N ASP A 116 12.04 22.97 0.77
CA ASP A 116 12.18 24.22 0.01
C ASP A 116 10.80 24.85 -0.20
N PRO A 117 10.43 25.91 0.53
CA PRO A 117 9.11 26.55 0.40
C PRO A 117 8.88 27.22 -0.95
N ASP A 118 9.95 27.51 -1.70
CA ASP A 118 9.90 28.18 -3.00
C ASP A 118 9.99 27.19 -4.17
N PHE A 119 10.00 25.88 -3.88
CA PHE A 119 10.11 24.85 -4.90
C PHE A 119 8.95 24.91 -5.91
N THR A 120 9.30 24.99 -7.19
CA THR A 120 8.36 24.87 -8.30
C THR A 120 8.77 23.70 -9.19
N PRO A 121 7.83 22.81 -9.56
CA PRO A 121 8.15 21.72 -10.47
C PRO A 121 8.54 22.25 -11.86
N PRO A 122 9.33 21.52 -12.63
CA PRO A 122 9.66 21.91 -14.00
C PRO A 122 8.40 21.93 -14.88
N GLU A 123 8.28 22.93 -15.77
CA GLU A 123 7.17 23.00 -16.74
C GLU A 123 7.17 21.83 -17.74
N LYS A 124 8.36 21.27 -18.03
CA LYS A 124 8.55 20.13 -18.92
C LYS A 124 9.37 19.07 -18.20
N PRO A 125 8.78 17.93 -17.81
CA PRO A 125 9.51 16.87 -17.14
C PRO A 125 10.54 16.25 -18.10
N ASP A 126 11.76 16.07 -17.60
CA ASP A 126 12.84 15.35 -18.29
C ASP A 126 12.79 13.85 -17.95
N LYS A 127 13.52 13.02 -18.70
CA LYS A 127 13.69 11.58 -18.40
C LYS A 127 14.33 11.35 -17.03
N ARG A 128 15.19 12.27 -16.58
CA ARG A 128 15.81 12.21 -15.26
C ARG A 128 14.96 12.95 -14.25
N GLN A 129 14.38 12.21 -13.31
CA GLN A 129 13.58 12.77 -12.23
C GLN A 129 14.41 13.62 -11.26
N LEU A 130 13.93 14.83 -10.96
CA LEU A 130 14.55 15.77 -10.02
C LEU A 130 14.28 15.35 -8.57
N PRO A 131 15.31 15.19 -7.72
CA PRO A 131 15.09 14.91 -6.31
C PRO A 131 14.50 16.12 -5.58
N VAL A 132 13.48 15.88 -4.76
CA VAL A 132 12.81 16.88 -3.93
C VAL A 132 12.62 16.35 -2.51
N SER A 133 12.52 17.24 -1.52
CA SER A 133 12.26 16.83 -0.13
C SER A 133 10.94 16.05 -0.01
N ARG A 134 10.81 15.23 1.05
CA ARG A 134 9.55 14.52 1.35
C ARG A 134 8.37 15.47 1.43
N ARG A 135 8.53 16.61 2.10
CA ARG A 135 7.44 17.59 2.28
C ARG A 135 7.04 18.23 0.95
N ASN A 136 7.99 18.65 0.13
CA ASN A 136 7.66 19.15 -1.21
C ASN A 136 6.97 18.08 -2.05
N PHE A 137 7.42 16.82 -1.97
CA PHE A 137 6.80 15.72 -2.71
C PHE A 137 5.34 15.50 -2.29
N ILE A 138 5.05 15.50 -0.99
CA ILE A 138 3.68 15.38 -0.45
C ILE A 138 2.80 16.54 -0.93
N GLU A 139 3.29 17.77 -0.90
CA GLU A 139 2.54 18.95 -1.39
C GLU A 139 2.22 18.83 -2.90
N LEU A 140 3.11 18.22 -3.70
CA LEU A 140 2.84 17.92 -5.11
C LEU A 140 1.79 16.82 -5.28
N CYS A 141 1.79 15.80 -4.41
CA CYS A 141 0.75 14.76 -4.37
C CYS A 141 -0.62 15.35 -4.07
N GLU A 142 -0.75 16.16 -3.01
CA GLU A 142 -1.98 16.85 -2.65
C GLU A 142 -2.45 17.79 -3.78
N ARG A 143 -1.53 18.49 -4.44
CA ARG A 143 -1.91 19.38 -5.55
C ARG A 143 -2.44 18.64 -6.77
N LEU A 144 -1.83 17.51 -7.14
CA LEU A 144 -2.22 16.77 -8.34
C LEU A 144 -3.53 15.99 -8.12
N THR A 145 -3.70 15.39 -6.95
CA THR A 145 -4.92 14.66 -6.57
C THR A 145 -6.17 15.53 -6.66
N VAL A 146 -6.11 16.77 -6.14
CA VAL A 146 -7.20 17.76 -6.27
C VAL A 146 -7.56 18.05 -7.74
N GLN A 147 -6.59 18.10 -8.65
CA GLN A 147 -6.85 18.33 -10.08
C GLN A 147 -7.50 17.11 -10.74
N ASP A 148 -7.04 15.92 -10.40
CA ASP A 148 -7.55 14.67 -10.96
C ASP A 148 -8.98 14.38 -10.50
N GLU A 149 -9.29 14.69 -9.24
CA GLU A 149 -10.65 14.57 -8.69
C GLU A 149 -11.66 15.43 -9.43
N GLN A 150 -11.30 16.65 -9.83
CA GLN A 150 -12.18 17.51 -10.62
C GLN A 150 -12.55 16.85 -11.95
N VAL A 151 -11.58 16.21 -12.61
CA VAL A 151 -11.81 15.48 -13.87
C VAL A 151 -12.70 14.27 -13.64
N PHE A 152 -12.52 13.56 -12.52
CA PHE A 152 -13.31 12.37 -12.20
C PHE A 152 -14.75 12.75 -11.83
N GLU A 153 -14.93 13.78 -11.01
CA GLU A 153 -16.23 14.34 -10.66
C GLU A 153 -16.97 14.83 -11.91
N GLU A 154 -16.31 15.57 -12.81
CA GLU A 154 -16.93 16.03 -14.05
C GLU A 154 -17.46 14.86 -14.89
N LEU A 155 -16.67 13.78 -15.01
CA LEU A 155 -17.11 12.58 -15.71
C LEU A 155 -18.32 11.93 -15.05
N TRP A 156 -18.31 11.75 -13.73
CA TRP A 156 -19.44 11.15 -13.00
C TRP A 156 -20.70 12.00 -13.03
N ARG A 157 -20.56 13.33 -12.96
CA ARG A 157 -21.67 14.28 -13.14
C ARG A 157 -22.23 14.24 -14.55
N THR A 158 -21.39 14.05 -15.55
CA THR A 158 -21.81 13.86 -16.95
C THR A 158 -22.59 12.56 -17.12
N LEU A 159 -22.14 11.49 -16.47
CA LEU A 159 -22.83 10.20 -16.44
C LEU A 159 -24.10 10.20 -15.55
N GLY A 160 -24.35 11.29 -14.82
CA GLY A 160 -25.54 11.46 -13.99
C GLY A 160 -25.55 10.60 -12.73
N LEU A 161 -24.40 10.35 -12.11
CA LEU A 161 -24.32 9.60 -10.85
C LEU A 161 -25.09 10.32 -9.72
N SER A 162 -25.94 9.59 -8.99
CA SER A 162 -26.84 10.12 -7.95
C SER A 162 -26.26 10.08 -6.54
N VAL A 163 -25.08 10.65 -6.36
CA VAL A 163 -24.42 10.83 -5.05
C VAL A 163 -24.68 12.23 -4.49
N ASP A 164 -24.46 12.40 -3.18
CA ASP A 164 -24.40 13.72 -2.57
C ASP A 164 -23.00 14.33 -2.77
N TRP A 165 -22.85 15.18 -3.78
CA TRP A 165 -21.58 15.86 -4.07
C TRP A 165 -21.16 16.86 -2.98
N SER A 166 -22.03 17.20 -2.02
CA SER A 166 -21.63 17.98 -0.84
C SER A 166 -20.98 17.12 0.25
N HIS A 167 -20.97 15.80 0.06
CA HIS A 167 -20.46 14.83 1.02
C HIS A 167 -19.49 13.85 0.32
N THR A 168 -18.27 14.35 0.11
CA THR A 168 -17.13 13.60 -0.44
C THR A 168 -16.05 13.38 0.62
N TYR A 169 -15.18 12.39 0.42
CA TYR A 169 -14.01 12.16 1.27
C TYR A 169 -12.81 11.71 0.44
N GLN A 170 -11.61 11.94 0.97
CA GLN A 170 -10.36 11.45 0.40
C GLN A 170 -9.69 10.50 1.39
N THR A 171 -9.03 9.45 0.92
CA THR A 171 -8.38 8.49 1.84
C THR A 171 -7.12 9.05 2.50
N ILE A 172 -6.64 10.24 2.11
CA ILE A 172 -5.54 10.94 2.77
C ILE A 172 -5.94 12.23 3.52
N ASP A 173 -7.22 12.64 3.47
CA ASP A 173 -7.65 13.85 4.16
C ASP A 173 -7.48 13.74 5.69
N ALA A 174 -7.63 14.86 6.39
CA ALA A 174 -7.45 14.93 7.83
C ALA A 174 -8.39 13.96 8.60
N ASN A 175 -9.62 13.77 8.13
CA ASN A 175 -10.59 12.88 8.77
C ASN A 175 -10.24 11.41 8.54
N ALA A 176 -9.84 11.04 7.33
CA ALA A 176 -9.37 9.71 6.98
C ALA A 176 -8.09 9.35 7.76
N ARG A 177 -7.10 10.25 7.77
CA ARG A 177 -5.87 10.08 8.57
C ARG A 177 -6.19 9.89 10.04
N ALA A 178 -7.04 10.73 10.63
CA ALA A 178 -7.37 10.64 12.05
C ALA A 178 -8.11 9.33 12.38
N THR A 179 -9.05 8.93 11.52
CA THR A 179 -9.82 7.69 11.69
C THR A 179 -8.92 6.46 11.60
N SER A 180 -8.03 6.40 10.60
CA SER A 180 -7.06 5.31 10.44
C SER A 180 -6.05 5.24 11.58
N GLN A 181 -5.52 6.39 12.03
CA GLN A 181 -4.61 6.45 13.16
C GLN A 181 -5.30 6.04 14.47
N LEU A 182 -6.55 6.45 14.68
CA LEU A 182 -7.32 6.04 15.84
C LEU A 182 -7.55 4.52 15.85
N ALA A 183 -7.97 3.94 14.72
CA ALA A 183 -8.15 2.50 14.59
C ALA A 183 -6.84 1.73 14.86
N PHE A 184 -5.71 2.23 14.35
CA PHE A 184 -4.40 1.67 14.64
C PHE A 184 -4.06 1.73 16.14
N LEU A 185 -4.24 2.87 16.80
CA LEU A 185 -3.97 3.02 18.24
C LEU A 185 -4.88 2.12 19.09
N GLU A 186 -6.13 1.93 18.68
CA GLU A 186 -7.05 1.01 19.34
C GLU A 186 -6.64 -0.45 19.16
N ASN A 187 -6.20 -0.84 17.96
CA ASN A 187 -5.61 -2.17 17.72
C ASN A 187 -4.33 -2.37 18.54
N LEU A 188 -3.48 -1.34 18.64
CA LEU A 188 -2.25 -1.37 19.43
C LEU A 188 -2.57 -1.56 20.92
N ALA A 189 -3.54 -0.81 21.45
CA ALA A 189 -3.97 -0.94 22.84
C ALA A 189 -4.58 -2.32 23.18
N ARG A 190 -5.20 -2.99 22.19
CA ARG A 190 -5.66 -4.40 22.32
C ARG A 190 -4.57 -5.43 22.02
N GLY A 191 -3.35 -4.98 21.70
CA GLY A 191 -2.23 -5.83 21.31
C GLY A 191 -2.42 -6.52 19.96
N GLU A 192 -3.41 -6.12 19.15
CA GLU A 192 -3.72 -6.65 17.82
C GLU A 192 -2.83 -6.05 16.73
N ALA A 193 -2.41 -4.78 16.90
CA ALA A 193 -1.35 -4.19 16.11
C ALA A 193 -0.02 -4.43 16.81
N TYR A 194 0.94 -5.04 16.11
CA TYR A 194 2.22 -5.42 16.68
C TYR A 194 3.32 -5.38 15.62
N VAL A 195 4.55 -5.35 16.10
CA VAL A 195 5.75 -5.35 15.28
C VAL A 195 6.23 -6.78 15.06
N ALA A 196 6.64 -7.11 13.83
CA ALA A 196 7.44 -8.30 13.56
C ALA A 196 8.45 -8.06 12.43
N GLU A 197 9.54 -8.83 12.45
CA GLU A 197 10.48 -8.86 11.33
C GLU A 197 9.83 -9.54 10.13
N ALA A 198 9.87 -8.86 8.99
CA ALA A 198 9.30 -9.33 7.74
C ALA A 198 10.35 -9.34 6.62
N PRO A 199 10.32 -10.35 5.73
CA PRO A 199 11.11 -10.30 4.52
C PRO A 199 10.67 -9.14 3.63
N THR A 200 11.63 -8.32 3.22
CA THR A 200 11.42 -7.19 2.31
C THR A 200 12.39 -7.29 1.15
N LEU A 201 11.87 -7.20 -0.08
CA LEU A 201 12.69 -7.05 -1.27
C LEU A 201 13.40 -5.70 -1.19
N TRP A 202 14.73 -5.74 -1.24
CA TRP A 202 15.58 -4.62 -0.88
C TRP A 202 16.67 -4.40 -1.91
N ASP A 203 16.77 -3.16 -2.39
CA ASP A 203 17.89 -2.73 -3.20
C ASP A 203 19.04 -2.26 -2.29
N VAL A 204 20.16 -2.97 -2.33
CA VAL A 204 21.35 -2.70 -1.49
C VAL A 204 22.14 -1.47 -1.94
N THR A 205 21.91 -0.97 -3.15
CA THR A 205 22.59 0.21 -3.70
C THR A 205 21.88 1.48 -3.26
N PHE A 206 20.57 1.53 -3.47
CA PHE A 206 19.71 2.64 -3.09
C PHE A 206 19.23 2.56 -1.64
N ARG A 207 19.45 1.41 -0.97
CA ARG A 207 19.05 1.14 0.41
C ARG A 207 17.57 1.43 0.64
N THR A 208 16.74 0.82 -0.20
CA THR A 208 15.29 1.02 -0.18
C THR A 208 14.56 -0.29 -0.41
N ALA A 209 13.39 -0.40 0.20
CA ALA A 209 12.42 -1.43 -0.14
C ALA A 209 11.93 -1.22 -1.59
N VAL A 210 11.71 -2.30 -2.31
CA VAL A 210 11.28 -2.29 -3.72
C VAL A 210 9.92 -2.96 -3.83
N ALA A 211 8.93 -2.26 -4.39
CA ALA A 211 7.62 -2.86 -4.63
C ALA A 211 7.65 -3.82 -5.82
N GLN A 212 6.70 -4.76 -5.84
CA GLN A 212 6.54 -5.71 -6.94
C GLN A 212 6.43 -5.03 -8.32
N ALA A 213 5.80 -3.87 -8.38
CA ALA A 213 5.61 -3.11 -9.62
C ALA A 213 6.90 -2.42 -10.12
N GLU A 214 7.95 -2.37 -9.31
CA GLU A 214 9.28 -1.80 -9.61
C GLU A 214 10.31 -2.90 -9.92
N LEU A 215 9.87 -4.17 -9.97
CA LEU A 215 10.73 -5.32 -10.24
C LEU A 215 10.92 -5.55 -11.73
N GLU A 216 12.15 -5.89 -12.09
CA GLU A 216 12.52 -6.40 -13.40
C GLU A 216 13.22 -7.76 -13.24
N ASP A 217 12.73 -8.78 -13.95
CA ASP A 217 13.42 -10.07 -14.02
C ASP A 217 14.50 -10.01 -15.11
N ARG A 218 15.76 -10.28 -14.74
CA ARG A 218 16.89 -10.33 -15.68
C ARG A 218 17.55 -11.71 -15.61
N GLU A 219 17.78 -12.33 -16.77
CA GLU A 219 18.50 -13.60 -16.86
C GLU A 219 19.97 -13.42 -16.47
N ARG A 220 20.45 -14.24 -15.51
CA ARG A 220 21.83 -14.18 -15.03
C ARG A 220 22.48 -15.57 -15.06
N PRO A 221 23.76 -15.66 -15.47
CA PRO A 221 24.53 -16.88 -15.30
C PRO A 221 24.80 -17.12 -13.80
N GLY A 222 24.66 -18.36 -13.38
CA GLY A 222 24.97 -18.86 -12.05
C GLY A 222 25.43 -20.32 -12.12
N ALA A 223 25.52 -20.98 -10.97
CA ALA A 223 25.88 -22.39 -10.89
C ALA A 223 25.13 -23.10 -9.77
N TYR A 224 24.70 -24.34 -10.03
CA TYR A 224 24.23 -25.26 -9.00
C TYR A 224 25.41 -25.90 -8.29
N HIS A 225 25.39 -25.82 -6.97
CA HIS A 225 26.33 -26.46 -6.05
C HIS A 225 25.59 -27.57 -5.32
N ARG A 226 26.16 -28.79 -5.35
CA ARG A 226 25.56 -29.95 -4.68
C ARG A 226 26.15 -30.12 -3.30
N LEU A 227 25.34 -29.90 -2.28
CA LEU A 227 25.73 -29.89 -0.88
C LEU A 227 25.27 -31.18 -0.18
N ALA A 228 26.11 -31.73 0.68
CA ALA A 228 25.78 -32.89 1.51
C ALA A 228 25.35 -32.45 2.92
N PHE A 229 24.07 -32.63 3.25
CA PHE A 229 23.52 -32.43 4.60
C PHE A 229 23.58 -33.74 5.38
N HIS A 230 23.88 -33.70 6.67
CA HIS A 230 24.16 -34.91 7.46
C HIS A 230 22.92 -35.35 8.26
N ARG A 231 22.49 -36.61 8.16
CA ARG A 231 21.38 -37.14 8.96
C ARG A 231 21.80 -37.27 10.44
N ALA A 232 20.87 -37.06 11.37
CA ALA A 232 21.12 -37.38 12.78
C ALA A 232 21.42 -38.88 12.94
N GLU A 233 22.35 -39.24 13.84
CA GLU A 233 22.83 -40.63 13.99
C GLU A 233 21.68 -41.60 14.33
N GLY A 234 21.48 -42.66 13.53
CA GLY A 234 20.54 -43.75 13.88
C GLY A 234 19.88 -44.55 12.75
N ARG A 235 20.00 -44.18 11.47
CA ARG A 235 19.52 -44.99 10.34
C ARG A 235 20.54 -45.02 9.21
N THR A 236 21.26 -46.13 9.10
CA THR A 236 22.06 -46.53 7.94
C THR A 236 21.27 -47.58 7.17
N ASP A 237 20.85 -47.29 5.94
CA ASP A 237 20.46 -48.34 4.99
C ASP A 237 21.74 -48.93 4.37
N GLU A 238 21.94 -50.23 4.51
CA GLU A 238 23.12 -50.96 4.03
C GLU A 238 23.25 -50.99 2.49
N ARG A 239 22.35 -50.33 1.74
CA ARG A 239 22.32 -50.33 0.27
C ARG A 239 22.85 -49.07 -0.43
N THR A 240 23.24 -48.01 0.28
CA THR A 240 23.86 -46.81 -0.32
C THR A 240 24.86 -46.14 0.63
N ASP A 241 25.68 -45.21 0.14
CA ASP A 241 26.67 -44.40 0.88
C ASP A 241 25.97 -43.40 1.84
N ASP A 242 25.20 -43.94 2.81
CA ASP A 242 23.92 -43.43 3.31
C ASP A 242 23.96 -42.80 4.71
N ARG A 243 24.55 -41.60 4.81
CA ARG A 243 24.33 -40.68 5.94
C ARG A 243 24.01 -39.25 5.53
N THR A 244 23.88 -38.98 4.23
CA THR A 244 23.75 -37.61 3.72
C THR A 244 22.59 -37.40 2.76
N VAL A 245 21.94 -36.24 2.86
CA VAL A 245 20.91 -35.76 1.94
C VAL A 245 21.54 -34.74 1.00
N LEU A 246 21.44 -34.97 -0.32
CA LEU A 246 22.06 -34.10 -1.32
C LEU A 246 21.09 -33.00 -1.79
N ILE A 247 21.53 -31.75 -1.71
CA ILE A 247 20.76 -30.57 -2.11
C ILE A 247 21.50 -29.82 -3.21
N ASP A 248 20.80 -29.46 -4.29
CA ASP A 248 21.33 -28.53 -5.30
C ASP A 248 20.88 -27.09 -4.98
N THR A 249 21.82 -26.15 -4.84
CA THR A 249 21.53 -24.72 -4.61
C THR A 249 22.35 -23.79 -5.49
N THR A 250 21.79 -22.64 -5.87
CA THR A 250 22.51 -21.56 -6.55
C THR A 250 23.12 -20.54 -5.58
N ARG A 251 22.74 -20.59 -4.29
CA ARG A 251 23.18 -19.67 -3.24
C ARG A 251 23.78 -20.41 -2.04
N PRO A 252 24.89 -21.15 -2.20
CA PRO A 252 25.50 -21.86 -1.07
C PRO A 252 25.96 -20.90 0.03
N GLU A 253 26.21 -19.62 -0.27
CA GLU A 253 26.53 -18.60 0.73
C GLU A 253 25.47 -18.45 1.82
N LEU A 254 24.20 -18.78 1.54
CA LEU A 254 23.10 -18.65 2.48
C LEU A 254 22.93 -19.84 3.42
N LEU A 255 23.80 -20.85 3.34
CA LEU A 255 23.78 -22.01 4.22
C LEU A 255 23.68 -21.72 5.73
N PRO A 256 24.35 -20.69 6.32
CA PRO A 256 24.17 -20.38 7.75
C PRO A 256 22.76 -19.87 8.09
N ALA A 257 21.98 -19.44 7.10
CA ALA A 257 20.58 -19.04 7.24
C ALA A 257 19.59 -20.20 6.99
N CYS A 258 20.06 -21.41 6.73
CA CYS A 258 19.19 -22.55 6.45
C CYS A 258 18.35 -22.90 7.67
N VAL A 259 17.03 -23.05 7.48
CA VAL A 259 16.04 -23.31 8.55
C VAL A 259 15.21 -24.56 8.32
N ALA A 260 15.17 -25.11 7.11
CA ALA A 260 14.47 -26.36 6.78
C ALA A 260 14.98 -26.93 5.44
N LEU A 261 14.72 -28.22 5.22
CA LEU A 261 14.68 -28.81 3.89
C LEU A 261 13.23 -29.05 3.48
N VAL A 262 12.89 -28.76 2.23
CA VAL A 262 11.52 -28.91 1.70
C VAL A 262 11.51 -29.76 0.43
N ALA A 263 10.67 -30.79 0.41
CA ALA A 263 10.42 -31.61 -0.76
C ALA A 263 8.91 -31.74 -1.04
N HIS A 264 8.56 -32.22 -2.24
CA HIS A 264 7.16 -32.40 -2.62
C HIS A 264 6.55 -33.56 -1.81
N PRO A 265 5.31 -33.44 -1.29
CA PRO A 265 4.66 -34.48 -0.50
C PRO A 265 4.49 -35.81 -1.25
N ASP A 266 4.44 -35.78 -2.58
CA ASP A 266 4.35 -36.99 -3.43
C ASP A 266 5.70 -37.46 -3.98
N ASP A 267 6.83 -36.93 -3.50
CA ASP A 267 8.15 -37.41 -3.91
C ASP A 267 8.57 -38.63 -3.09
N GLU A 268 8.48 -39.82 -3.70
CA GLU A 268 8.82 -41.10 -3.06
C GLU A 268 10.26 -41.15 -2.53
N ARG A 269 11.18 -40.37 -3.13
CA ARG A 269 12.61 -40.34 -2.75
C ARG A 269 12.87 -39.76 -1.36
N TYR A 270 11.93 -38.98 -0.82
CA TYR A 270 12.13 -38.21 0.41
C TYR A 270 11.07 -38.51 1.49
N GLN A 271 10.18 -39.48 1.27
CA GLN A 271 9.09 -39.81 2.19
C GLN A 271 9.58 -40.17 3.59
N ASP A 272 10.67 -40.93 3.66
CA ASP A 272 11.26 -41.40 4.92
C ASP A 272 11.97 -40.28 5.70
N LEU A 273 12.20 -39.12 5.07
CA LEU A 273 12.80 -37.95 5.70
C LEU A 273 11.78 -37.03 6.35
N PHE A 274 10.52 -37.02 5.93
CA PHE A 274 9.54 -36.08 6.45
C PHE A 274 9.33 -36.26 7.97
N GLY A 275 9.42 -35.15 8.71
CA GLY A 275 9.34 -35.15 10.17
C GLY A 275 10.65 -35.51 10.87
N THR A 276 11.73 -35.78 10.12
CA THR A 276 13.09 -35.97 10.66
C THR A 276 13.90 -34.68 10.61
N THR A 277 15.10 -34.68 11.19
CA THR A 277 16.05 -33.58 11.15
C THR A 277 17.36 -33.97 10.44
N VAL A 278 18.00 -32.98 9.86
CA VAL A 278 19.37 -33.08 9.31
C VAL A 278 20.21 -31.91 9.81
N ARG A 279 21.54 -32.05 9.76
CA ARG A 279 22.52 -31.03 10.10
C ARG A 279 23.09 -30.37 8.85
N THR A 280 23.17 -29.04 8.86
CA THR A 280 23.78 -28.26 7.78
C THR A 280 25.29 -28.52 7.73
N PRO A 281 25.89 -28.64 6.54
CA PRO A 281 27.34 -28.69 6.43
C PRO A 281 27.97 -27.36 6.88
N LEU A 282 29.23 -27.41 7.33
CA LEU A 282 30.01 -26.30 7.91
C LEU A 282 29.49 -25.67 9.21
N PHE A 283 28.18 -25.55 9.39
CA PHE A 283 27.58 -24.79 10.49
C PHE A 283 26.92 -25.66 11.56
N ASP A 284 26.77 -26.97 11.30
CA ASP A 284 26.24 -27.96 12.24
C ASP A 284 24.87 -27.58 12.84
N VAL A 285 24.04 -26.91 12.05
CA VAL A 285 22.72 -26.46 12.48
C VAL A 285 21.69 -27.54 12.19
N GLU A 286 20.94 -27.97 13.20
CA GLU A 286 19.83 -28.89 13.03
C GLU A 286 18.64 -28.19 12.36
N VAL A 287 18.13 -28.79 11.29
CA VAL A 287 16.98 -28.29 10.51
C VAL A 287 16.00 -29.43 10.18
N PRO A 288 14.68 -29.19 10.27
CA PRO A 288 13.67 -30.19 9.93
C PRO A 288 13.56 -30.41 8.42
N VAL A 289 13.11 -31.60 8.04
CA VAL A 289 12.69 -31.93 6.67
C VAL A 289 11.16 -31.99 6.61
N VAL A 290 10.56 -31.14 5.78
CA VAL A 290 9.10 -30.96 5.70
C VAL A 290 8.59 -31.02 4.26
N ALA A 291 7.30 -31.29 4.10
CA ALA A 291 6.68 -31.42 2.79
C ALA A 291 5.96 -30.13 2.38
N HIS A 292 6.05 -29.75 1.10
CA HIS A 292 5.27 -28.65 0.54
C HIS A 292 4.96 -28.86 -0.96
N PRO A 293 3.70 -28.68 -1.43
CA PRO A 293 3.33 -28.89 -2.85
C PRO A 293 4.05 -27.99 -3.86
N LEU A 294 4.49 -26.80 -3.44
CA LEU A 294 5.29 -25.90 -4.30
C LEU A 294 6.71 -26.42 -4.62
N ALA A 295 7.20 -27.46 -3.94
CA ALA A 295 8.52 -28.02 -4.24
C ALA A 295 8.51 -28.76 -5.58
N ALA A 296 9.39 -28.36 -6.49
CA ALA A 296 9.50 -28.97 -7.82
C ALA A 296 10.36 -30.25 -7.77
N ARG A 297 9.74 -31.39 -8.06
CA ARG A 297 10.37 -32.73 -8.02
C ARG A 297 11.52 -32.89 -9.02
N ASP A 298 11.42 -32.22 -10.16
CA ASP A 298 12.35 -32.28 -11.29
C ASP A 298 13.47 -31.23 -11.24
N LYS A 299 13.40 -30.28 -10.28
CA LYS A 299 14.39 -29.22 -10.14
C LYS A 299 15.54 -29.64 -9.22
N GLY A 300 16.76 -29.66 -9.76
CA GLY A 300 17.96 -30.00 -8.98
C GLY A 300 17.90 -31.44 -8.48
N THR A 301 17.95 -31.64 -7.16
CA THR A 301 17.73 -32.95 -6.55
C THR A 301 16.25 -33.26 -6.30
N GLY A 302 15.36 -32.27 -6.31
CA GLY A 302 13.93 -32.41 -5.97
C GLY A 302 13.60 -32.09 -4.51
N ILE A 303 14.62 -31.74 -3.72
CA ILE A 303 14.53 -31.24 -2.35
C ILE A 303 15.35 -29.95 -2.26
N ALA A 304 14.80 -28.92 -1.62
CA ALA A 304 15.40 -27.59 -1.55
C ALA A 304 15.80 -27.25 -0.11
N MET A 305 16.91 -26.53 0.06
CA MET A 305 17.24 -25.87 1.33
C MET A 305 16.51 -24.53 1.41
N ILE A 306 15.86 -24.26 2.54
CA ILE A 306 15.17 -22.99 2.78
C ILE A 306 16.07 -22.15 3.66
N CYS A 307 16.52 -21.02 3.15
CA CYS A 307 17.43 -20.13 3.88
C CYS A 307 16.79 -18.75 3.97
N THR A 308 16.45 -18.26 5.15
CA THR A 308 15.69 -17.00 5.28
C THR A 308 16.59 -15.78 5.00
N PHE A 309 16.54 -15.13 3.83
CA PHE A 309 15.70 -15.42 2.66
C PHE A 309 16.52 -15.45 1.36
N GLY A 310 16.52 -16.58 0.65
CA GLY A 310 17.24 -16.76 -0.61
C GLY A 310 16.46 -16.30 -1.83
N ASP A 311 15.14 -16.51 -1.82
CA ASP A 311 14.21 -16.04 -2.85
C ASP A 311 12.77 -15.86 -2.31
N THR A 312 11.82 -15.52 -3.20
CA THR A 312 10.40 -15.34 -2.84
C THR A 312 9.67 -16.65 -2.51
N THR A 313 10.19 -17.80 -2.95
CA THR A 313 9.68 -19.13 -2.60
C THR A 313 10.00 -19.41 -1.14
N ASP A 314 11.22 -19.10 -0.70
CA ASP A 314 11.64 -19.20 0.71
C ASP A 314 10.73 -18.37 1.62
N VAL A 315 10.34 -17.15 1.20
CA VAL A 315 9.38 -16.30 1.93
C VAL A 315 8.02 -16.98 2.07
N THR A 316 7.54 -17.63 1.01
CA THR A 316 6.26 -18.33 1.01
C THR A 316 6.29 -19.52 1.96
N TRP A 317 7.30 -20.37 1.82
CA TRP A 317 7.52 -21.54 2.67
C TRP A 317 7.74 -21.18 4.13
N TRP A 318 8.55 -20.16 4.42
CA TRP A 318 8.75 -19.65 5.77
C TRP A 318 7.42 -19.28 6.44
N ARG A 319 6.55 -18.57 5.73
CA ARG A 319 5.26 -18.15 6.25
C ARG A 319 4.29 -19.31 6.43
N GLU A 320 4.13 -20.15 5.41
CA GLU A 320 3.14 -21.25 5.40
C GLU A 320 3.54 -22.40 6.33
N LEU A 321 4.83 -22.70 6.44
CA LEU A 321 5.37 -23.74 7.31
C LEU A 321 5.79 -23.21 8.70
N ARG A 322 5.59 -21.92 8.97
CA ARG A 322 5.90 -21.26 10.24
C ARG A 322 7.36 -21.47 10.70
N LEU A 323 8.29 -21.33 9.76
CA LEU A 323 9.72 -21.57 10.01
C LEU A 323 10.35 -20.43 10.82
N ALA A 324 11.48 -20.71 11.48
CA ALA A 324 12.27 -19.70 12.15
C ALA A 324 12.88 -18.70 11.15
N THR A 325 13.17 -17.48 11.62
CA THR A 325 13.87 -16.44 10.83
C THR A 325 15.32 -16.35 11.26
N ARG A 326 16.26 -16.58 10.35
CA ARG A 326 17.73 -16.51 10.52
C ARG A 326 18.38 -15.61 9.47
N PRO A 327 18.22 -14.28 9.56
CA PRO A 327 18.72 -13.37 8.53
C PRO A 327 20.23 -13.16 8.65
N VAL A 328 20.96 -13.39 7.55
CA VAL A 328 22.43 -13.26 7.50
C VAL A 328 22.94 -12.11 6.65
N ILE A 329 22.10 -11.53 5.77
CA ILE A 329 22.44 -10.37 4.93
C ILE A 329 21.84 -9.10 5.55
N GLY A 330 22.65 -8.06 5.71
CA GLY A 330 22.24 -6.73 6.15
C GLY A 330 21.78 -5.84 5.00
N TRP A 331 21.29 -4.65 5.34
CA TRP A 331 20.74 -3.67 4.38
C TRP A 331 21.79 -3.10 3.41
N ASP A 332 23.07 -3.25 3.71
CA ASP A 332 24.19 -2.89 2.85
C ASP A 332 24.58 -4.01 1.85
N GLY A 333 23.85 -5.12 1.85
CA GLY A 333 24.12 -6.29 1.01
C GLY A 333 25.32 -7.11 1.47
N ARG A 334 25.79 -6.91 2.70
CA ARG A 334 26.90 -7.65 3.31
C ARG A 334 26.40 -8.60 4.38
N PHE A 335 27.19 -9.62 4.65
CA PHE A 335 26.92 -10.52 5.76
C PHE A 335 27.05 -9.79 7.09
N ARG A 336 26.09 -10.04 8.00
CA ARG A 336 26.09 -9.48 9.35
C ARG A 336 27.36 -9.87 10.11
N THR A 337 27.73 -9.05 11.09
CA THR A 337 28.93 -9.27 11.91
C THR A 337 28.76 -10.43 12.88
N GLU A 338 27.55 -10.58 13.42
CA GLU A 338 27.21 -11.62 14.40
C GLU A 338 26.62 -12.86 13.71
N PRO A 339 27.00 -14.08 14.17
CA PRO A 339 26.42 -15.31 13.66
C PRO A 339 24.91 -15.39 13.97
N PRO A 340 24.10 -15.97 13.06
CA PRO A 340 22.68 -16.18 13.32
C PRO A 340 22.45 -17.24 14.40
N SER A 341 21.26 -17.25 14.99
CA SER A 341 20.87 -18.24 16.00
C SER A 341 21.00 -19.69 15.48
N GLY A 342 21.52 -20.58 16.34
CA GLY A 342 21.85 -21.97 16.00
C GLY A 342 23.28 -22.20 15.49
N VAL A 343 23.99 -21.15 15.05
CA VAL A 343 25.42 -21.24 14.70
C VAL A 343 26.25 -21.03 15.96
N GLU A 344 26.37 -22.08 16.77
CA GLU A 344 26.89 -21.98 18.14
C GLU A 344 28.19 -22.75 18.37
N THR A 345 28.47 -23.79 17.57
CA THR A 345 29.68 -24.59 17.75
C THR A 345 30.93 -23.75 17.42
N PRO A 346 32.07 -23.95 18.11
CA PRO A 346 33.28 -23.18 17.85
C PRO A 346 33.73 -23.23 16.39
N ALA A 347 33.55 -24.38 15.74
CA ALA A 347 33.85 -24.57 14.31
C ALA A 347 32.89 -23.77 13.42
N ALA A 348 31.58 -23.80 13.72
CA ALA A 348 30.56 -23.07 12.96
C ALA A 348 30.73 -21.55 13.10
N VAL A 349 31.02 -21.06 14.31
CA VAL A 349 31.31 -19.64 14.58
C VAL A 349 32.57 -19.20 13.83
N ALA A 350 33.63 -20.01 13.84
CA ALA A 350 34.86 -19.72 13.10
C ALA A 350 34.63 -19.72 11.57
N ALA A 351 33.77 -20.60 11.05
CA ALA A 351 33.37 -20.60 9.65
C ALA A 351 32.57 -19.32 9.30
N TYR A 352 31.61 -18.93 10.15
CA TYR A 352 30.81 -17.71 9.94
C TYR A 352 31.65 -16.43 10.03
N ALA A 353 32.65 -16.37 10.92
CA ALA A 353 33.55 -15.22 11.04
C ALA A 353 34.29 -14.91 9.73
N LYS A 354 34.52 -15.91 8.87
CA LYS A 354 35.08 -15.70 7.52
C LYS A 354 34.09 -15.07 6.55
N LEU A 355 32.80 -15.07 6.85
CA LEU A 355 31.74 -14.48 6.02
C LEU A 355 31.37 -13.08 6.49
N ALA A 356 31.49 -12.79 7.78
CA ALA A 356 31.15 -11.49 8.37
C ALA A 356 31.69 -10.29 7.55
N GLY A 357 30.82 -9.35 7.19
CA GLY A 357 31.14 -8.16 6.39
C GLY A 357 31.42 -8.41 4.89
N ALA A 358 31.47 -9.67 4.44
CA ALA A 358 31.68 -10.00 3.04
C ALA A 358 30.44 -9.70 2.20
N THR A 359 30.64 -9.41 0.91
CA THR A 359 29.54 -9.37 -0.06
C THR A 359 29.01 -10.78 -0.32
N ALA A 360 27.76 -10.92 -0.79
CA ALA A 360 27.19 -12.22 -1.14
C ALA A 360 28.07 -13.01 -2.13
N HIS A 361 28.70 -12.32 -3.10
CA HIS A 361 29.62 -12.95 -4.05
C HIS A 361 30.88 -13.50 -3.36
N THR A 362 31.55 -12.68 -2.54
CA THR A 362 32.75 -13.11 -1.80
C THR A 362 32.43 -14.21 -0.80
N ALA A 363 31.29 -14.13 -0.12
CA ALA A 363 30.83 -15.16 0.80
C ALA A 363 30.60 -16.50 0.08
N ARG A 364 30.06 -16.48 -1.14
CA ARG A 364 29.88 -17.68 -1.98
C ARG A 364 31.19 -18.38 -2.26
N GLU A 365 32.20 -17.64 -2.71
CA GLU A 365 33.53 -18.20 -2.99
C GLU A 365 34.11 -18.88 -1.75
N ARG A 366 34.06 -18.20 -0.60
CA ARG A 366 34.56 -18.71 0.69
C ARG A 366 33.80 -19.95 1.16
N VAL A 367 32.47 -19.97 1.05
CA VAL A 367 31.66 -21.14 1.44
C VAL A 367 31.94 -22.32 0.52
N VAL A 368 32.04 -22.10 -0.80
CA VAL A 368 32.37 -23.17 -1.76
C VAL A 368 33.75 -23.76 -1.50
N GLU A 369 34.75 -22.93 -1.19
CA GLU A 369 36.09 -23.39 -0.79
C GLU A 369 36.03 -24.24 0.48
N MET A 370 35.34 -23.77 1.52
CA MET A 370 35.18 -24.51 2.78
C MET A 370 34.44 -25.84 2.59
N LEU A 371 33.37 -25.87 1.79
CA LEU A 371 32.62 -27.10 1.48
C LEU A 371 33.47 -28.10 0.67
N ARG A 372 34.33 -27.62 -0.24
CA ARG A 372 35.26 -28.48 -0.96
C ARG A 372 36.30 -29.06 -0.01
N ALA A 373 36.82 -28.27 0.92
CA ALA A 373 37.79 -28.72 1.92
C ALA A 373 37.20 -29.72 2.93
N SER A 374 35.92 -29.57 3.32
CA SER A 374 35.25 -30.52 4.21
C SER A 374 34.79 -31.80 3.50
N GLY A 375 34.70 -31.79 2.17
CA GLY A 375 34.17 -32.90 1.36
C GLY A 375 32.64 -32.87 1.22
N ASP A 376 31.97 -31.82 1.72
CA ASP A 376 30.52 -31.66 1.64
C ASP A 376 30.04 -31.11 0.29
N LEU A 377 30.94 -30.58 -0.54
CA LEU A 377 30.66 -30.26 -1.94
C LEU A 377 30.81 -31.51 -2.82
N ARG A 378 29.72 -31.97 -3.44
CA ARG A 378 29.73 -33.18 -4.28
C ARG A 378 29.85 -32.84 -5.76
N GLY A 379 31.00 -33.14 -6.34
CA GLY A 379 31.30 -32.88 -7.75
C GLY A 379 31.51 -31.39 -8.04
N GLU A 380 31.68 -31.04 -9.31
CA GLU A 380 31.92 -29.66 -9.72
C GLU A 380 30.61 -28.86 -9.91
N PRO A 381 30.63 -27.53 -9.65
CA PRO A 381 29.48 -26.66 -9.88
C PRO A 381 28.99 -26.73 -11.32
N ARG A 382 27.67 -26.88 -11.51
CA ARG A 382 27.04 -26.99 -12.83
C ARG A 382 26.43 -25.67 -13.25
N ALA A 383 26.84 -25.14 -14.41
CA ALA A 383 26.32 -23.87 -14.92
C ALA A 383 24.79 -23.89 -15.10
N VAL A 384 24.14 -22.79 -14.74
CA VAL A 384 22.70 -22.57 -14.93
C VAL A 384 22.45 -21.11 -15.25
N THR A 385 21.45 -20.82 -16.09
CA THR A 385 20.91 -19.47 -16.26
C THR A 385 19.52 -19.43 -15.63
N HIS A 386 19.26 -18.38 -14.85
CA HIS A 386 17.94 -18.18 -14.24
C HIS A 386 17.61 -16.70 -14.13
N ALA A 387 16.32 -16.40 -14.13
CA ALA A 387 15.79 -15.07 -13.83
C ALA A 387 16.13 -14.68 -12.39
N VAL A 388 16.74 -13.50 -12.24
CA VAL A 388 17.05 -12.86 -10.96
C VAL A 388 16.31 -11.52 -10.92
N LYS A 389 15.81 -11.15 -9.74
CA LYS A 389 15.04 -9.92 -9.54
C LYS A 389 15.96 -8.72 -9.36
N PHE A 390 15.69 -7.65 -10.10
CA PHE A 390 16.36 -6.36 -10.02
C PHE A 390 15.34 -5.26 -9.72
N PHE A 391 15.80 -4.18 -9.10
CA PHE A 391 15.09 -2.91 -9.16
C PHE A 391 15.21 -2.34 -10.58
N GLU A 392 14.13 -1.81 -11.16
CA GLU A 392 14.13 -1.23 -12.52
C GLU A 392 15.24 -0.18 -12.74
N LYS A 393 15.66 0.52 -11.68
CA LYS A 393 16.74 1.53 -11.71
C LYS A 393 18.07 1.01 -11.16
N GLY A 394 18.12 -0.23 -10.70
CA GLY A 394 19.28 -0.85 -10.06
C GLY A 394 20.08 -1.75 -11.00
N ASP A 395 21.39 -1.83 -10.73
CA ASP A 395 22.33 -2.69 -11.47
C ASP A 395 22.73 -3.96 -10.68
N ARG A 396 22.24 -4.09 -9.44
CA ARG A 396 22.51 -5.24 -8.57
C ARG A 396 21.24 -6.05 -8.34
N PRO A 397 21.35 -7.39 -8.19
CA PRO A 397 20.25 -8.21 -7.72
C PRO A 397 19.66 -7.68 -6.41
N LEU A 398 18.35 -7.81 -6.27
CA LEU A 398 17.68 -7.55 -5.00
C LEU A 398 18.05 -8.63 -3.99
N GLU A 399 18.22 -8.21 -2.75
CA GLU A 399 18.28 -9.11 -1.62
C GLU A 399 16.93 -9.10 -0.90
N ILE A 400 16.67 -10.13 -0.11
CA ILE A 400 15.53 -10.14 0.80
C ILE A 400 16.10 -9.99 2.20
N VAL A 401 15.97 -8.79 2.75
CA VAL A 401 16.42 -8.48 4.10
C VAL A 401 15.23 -8.47 5.05
N THR A 402 15.48 -8.74 6.32
CA THR A 402 14.46 -8.54 7.35
C THR A 402 14.40 -7.07 7.71
N THR A 403 13.19 -6.54 7.73
CA THR A 403 12.91 -5.21 8.25
C THR A 403 11.79 -5.32 9.28
N ARG A 404 11.82 -4.43 10.25
CA ARG A 404 10.71 -4.25 11.16
C ARG A 404 9.49 -3.79 10.38
N GLN A 405 8.36 -4.49 10.53
CA GLN A 405 7.08 -4.10 9.93
C GLN A 405 5.96 -4.18 10.96
N TRP A 406 4.94 -3.33 10.79
CA TRP A 406 3.70 -3.36 11.52
C TRP A 406 2.74 -4.38 10.91
N TYR A 407 2.18 -5.21 11.78
CA TYR A 407 1.16 -6.19 11.48
C TYR A 407 -0.12 -5.92 12.26
N VAL A 408 -1.25 -6.30 11.69
CA VAL A 408 -2.54 -6.38 12.40
C VAL A 408 -3.04 -7.82 12.33
N ARG A 409 -3.42 -8.38 13.48
CA ARG A 409 -4.04 -9.71 13.54
C ARG A 409 -5.32 -9.74 12.71
N ASN A 410 -5.45 -10.72 11.81
CA ASN A 410 -6.55 -10.80 10.84
C ASN A 410 -7.22 -12.18 10.76
N GLY A 411 -6.88 -13.11 11.67
CA GLY A 411 -7.37 -14.49 11.66
C GLY A 411 -6.45 -15.48 10.93
N GLY A 412 -5.34 -15.01 10.34
CA GLY A 412 -4.33 -15.87 9.73
C GLY A 412 -3.58 -16.74 10.74
N ARG A 413 -3.29 -16.18 11.92
CA ARG A 413 -2.64 -16.91 13.03
C ARG A 413 -3.56 -17.16 14.23
N ASP A 414 -4.74 -16.54 14.24
CA ASP A 414 -5.74 -16.62 15.31
C ASP A 414 -7.01 -17.31 14.79
N THR A 415 -7.23 -18.55 15.23
CA THR A 415 -8.41 -19.33 14.80
C THR A 415 -9.71 -18.77 15.37
N ALA A 416 -9.70 -18.19 16.57
CA ALA A 416 -10.91 -17.61 17.16
C ALA A 416 -11.36 -16.38 16.37
N LEU A 417 -10.43 -15.51 15.98
CA LEU A 417 -10.75 -14.37 15.11
C LEU A 417 -11.22 -14.84 13.72
N ARG A 418 -10.59 -15.87 13.15
CA ARG A 418 -11.04 -16.49 11.89
C ARG A 418 -12.49 -16.96 11.95
N ASP A 419 -12.85 -17.69 13.01
CA ASP A 419 -14.20 -18.21 13.20
C ASP A 419 -15.22 -17.07 13.39
N GLN A 420 -14.84 -15.99 14.07
CA GLN A 420 -15.66 -14.78 14.17
C GLN A 420 -15.88 -14.13 12.80
N LEU A 421 -14.83 -14.00 11.97
CA LEU A 421 -14.95 -13.44 10.62
C LEU A 421 -15.84 -14.29 9.71
N LEU A 422 -15.77 -15.63 9.82
CA LEU A 422 -16.67 -16.54 9.11
C LEU A 422 -18.12 -16.40 9.59
N THR A 423 -18.32 -16.31 10.90
CA THR A 423 -19.65 -16.08 11.50
C THR A 423 -20.26 -14.77 11.01
N ARG A 424 -19.49 -13.67 11.01
CA ARG A 424 -19.91 -12.38 10.44
C ARG A 424 -20.21 -12.48 8.95
N GLY A 425 -19.39 -13.21 8.19
CA GLY A 425 -19.65 -13.47 6.77
C GLY A 425 -20.97 -14.20 6.52
N ALA A 426 -21.40 -15.08 7.43
CA ALA A 426 -22.66 -15.80 7.34
C ALA A 426 -23.89 -14.93 7.65
N GLU A 427 -23.72 -13.84 8.41
CA GLU A 427 -24.78 -12.84 8.68
C GLU A 427 -25.06 -11.96 7.44
N LEU A 428 -24.13 -11.88 6.49
CA LEU A 428 -24.27 -11.07 5.28
C LEU A 428 -25.16 -11.73 4.22
N THR A 429 -25.92 -10.91 3.50
CA THR A 429 -26.64 -11.35 2.30
C THR A 429 -25.77 -11.16 1.06
N TRP A 430 -25.33 -12.27 0.45
CA TRP A 430 -24.40 -12.25 -0.68
C TRP A 430 -25.11 -12.29 -2.04
N HIS A 431 -24.70 -11.39 -2.92
CA HIS A 431 -25.17 -11.34 -4.31
C HIS A 431 -23.98 -11.29 -5.28
N PRO A 432 -23.74 -12.33 -6.10
CA PRO A 432 -24.42 -13.63 -6.12
C PRO A 432 -24.06 -14.52 -4.91
N PRO A 433 -24.89 -15.53 -4.56
CA PRO A 433 -24.69 -16.34 -3.34
C PRO A 433 -23.33 -17.05 -3.25
N HIS A 434 -22.72 -17.42 -4.39
CA HIS A 434 -21.42 -18.10 -4.40
C HIS A 434 -20.24 -17.20 -3.96
N MET A 435 -20.43 -15.88 -3.86
CA MET A 435 -19.41 -14.98 -3.29
C MET A 435 -19.16 -15.26 -1.82
N ARG A 436 -20.16 -15.80 -1.09
CA ARG A 436 -19.96 -16.26 0.29
C ARG A 436 -18.89 -17.34 0.36
N VAL A 437 -18.94 -18.34 -0.53
CA VAL A 437 -17.95 -19.42 -0.60
C VAL A 437 -16.56 -18.88 -0.91
N ARG A 438 -16.46 -17.86 -1.78
CA ARG A 438 -15.17 -17.20 -2.05
C ARG A 438 -14.62 -16.49 -0.81
N TYR A 439 -15.48 -15.79 -0.07
CA TYR A 439 -15.10 -15.16 1.20
C TYR A 439 -14.67 -16.19 2.25
N GLU A 440 -15.45 -17.27 2.43
CA GLU A 440 -15.14 -18.36 3.36
C GLU A 440 -13.79 -19.02 3.02
N ASN A 441 -13.55 -19.32 1.74
CA ASN A 441 -12.27 -19.87 1.29
C ASN A 441 -11.12 -18.88 1.50
N TRP A 442 -11.35 -17.58 1.28
CA TRP A 442 -10.33 -16.55 1.50
C TRP A 442 -9.97 -16.42 2.97
N VAL A 443 -10.95 -16.28 3.87
CA VAL A 443 -10.75 -16.21 5.33
C VAL A 443 -10.11 -17.51 5.85
N GLY A 444 -10.58 -18.67 5.38
CA GLY A 444 -10.03 -19.98 5.74
C GLY A 444 -8.59 -20.18 5.27
N GLY A 445 -8.21 -19.58 4.14
CA GLY A 445 -6.88 -19.63 3.55
C GLY A 445 -5.89 -18.58 4.06
N LEU A 446 -6.27 -17.72 5.02
CA LEU A 446 -5.35 -16.79 5.65
C LEU A 446 -4.28 -17.57 6.44
N ASN A 447 -3.01 -17.40 6.07
CA ASN A 447 -1.86 -18.10 6.67
C ASN A 447 -0.91 -17.16 7.44
N GLY A 448 -1.23 -15.87 7.50
CA GLY A 448 -0.44 -14.88 8.22
C GLY A 448 -1.24 -13.62 8.50
N ASP A 449 -0.79 -12.88 9.50
CA ASP A 449 -1.38 -11.60 9.87
C ASP A 449 -1.06 -10.53 8.81
N TRP A 450 -1.86 -9.47 8.78
CA TRP A 450 -1.81 -8.47 7.72
C TRP A 450 -0.66 -7.48 7.96
N LEU A 451 0.32 -7.46 7.06
CA LEU A 451 1.39 -6.46 7.04
C LEU A 451 0.82 -5.12 6.56
N ILE A 452 0.73 -4.14 7.46
CA ILE A 452 0.10 -2.84 7.21
C ILE A 452 1.09 -1.69 7.03
N SER A 453 2.37 -1.80 7.42
CA SER A 453 3.34 -0.72 7.16
C SER A 453 3.87 -0.76 5.73
N ARG A 454 4.23 0.41 5.20
CA ARG A 454 4.82 0.60 3.88
C ARG A 454 5.91 1.67 3.97
N GLN A 455 7.08 1.38 3.40
CA GLN A 455 8.17 2.34 3.24
C GLN A 455 7.88 3.24 2.03
N ARG A 456 6.89 4.13 2.19
CA ARG A 456 6.40 5.06 1.18
C ARG A 456 6.26 6.46 1.79
N PHE A 457 6.08 7.46 0.95
CA PHE A 457 6.08 8.87 1.34
C PHE A 457 4.67 9.42 1.48
N PHE A 458 3.75 9.02 0.60
CA PHE A 458 2.39 9.51 0.54
C PHE A 458 1.40 8.45 1.01
N GLY A 459 1.01 8.53 2.27
CA GLY A 459 0.12 7.57 2.96
C GLY A 459 -0.19 8.05 4.36
N VAL A 460 -1.16 7.42 5.03
CA VAL A 460 -1.48 7.76 6.43
C VAL A 460 -0.27 7.36 7.30
N PRO A 461 0.42 8.28 8.00
CA PRO A 461 1.59 7.91 8.81
C PRO A 461 1.20 6.97 9.95
N ILE A 462 2.06 6.01 10.29
CA ILE A 462 1.93 5.23 11.54
C ILE A 462 2.12 6.21 12.71
N PRO A 463 1.15 6.37 13.64
CA PRO A 463 1.15 7.43 14.64
C PRO A 463 2.01 7.07 15.87
N VAL A 464 3.28 6.74 15.66
CA VAL A 464 4.21 6.28 16.70
C VAL A 464 5.55 7.01 16.60
N TRP A 465 6.12 7.36 17.77
CA TRP A 465 7.52 7.72 17.91
C TRP A 465 8.23 6.72 18.83
N TYR A 466 9.55 6.73 18.82
CA TYR A 466 10.40 5.88 19.65
C TYR A 466 11.37 6.76 20.43
N PRO A 467 11.48 6.59 21.76
CA PRO A 467 12.54 7.24 22.52
C PRO A 467 13.91 6.68 22.10
N LEU A 468 14.93 7.53 22.15
CA LEU A 468 16.31 7.13 21.84
C LEU A 468 17.09 6.93 23.14
N ASP A 469 17.91 5.89 23.21
CA ASP A 469 18.82 5.68 24.34
C ASP A 469 20.05 6.61 24.30
N GLY A 470 21.00 6.40 25.21
CA GLY A 470 22.24 7.20 25.27
C GLY A 470 23.17 7.01 24.06
N ALA A 471 22.94 6.01 23.23
CA ALA A 471 23.65 5.74 21.98
C ALA A 471 22.84 6.15 20.73
N ALA A 472 21.74 6.88 20.91
CA ALA A 472 20.78 7.25 19.86
C ALA A 472 20.13 6.05 19.17
N VAL A 473 20.06 4.90 19.85
CA VAL A 473 19.37 3.70 19.35
C VAL A 473 17.91 3.78 19.79
N PRO A 474 16.93 3.59 18.89
CA PRO A 474 15.53 3.67 19.27
C PRO A 474 15.07 2.46 20.10
N ASP A 475 14.35 2.74 21.18
CA ASP A 475 13.63 1.75 21.97
C ASP A 475 12.28 1.45 21.32
N TYR A 476 12.20 0.28 20.68
CA TYR A 476 11.02 -0.16 19.96
C TYR A 476 9.98 -0.86 20.85
N ASP A 477 10.36 -1.26 22.06
CA ASP A 477 9.47 -1.93 23.01
C ASP A 477 8.58 -0.94 23.75
N HIS A 478 9.00 0.32 23.84
CA HIS A 478 8.26 1.40 24.51
C HIS A 478 7.92 2.56 23.55
N PRO A 479 7.06 2.33 22.55
CA PRO A 479 6.64 3.39 21.63
C PRO A 479 5.90 4.52 22.35
N ILE A 480 6.18 5.75 21.94
CA ILE A 480 5.43 6.95 22.33
C ILE A 480 4.25 7.10 21.38
N VAL A 481 3.05 7.20 21.95
CA VAL A 481 1.80 7.37 21.20
C VAL A 481 1.17 8.74 21.50
N PRO A 482 0.47 9.36 20.53
CA PRO A 482 -0.21 10.63 20.76
C PRO A 482 -1.51 10.41 21.54
N ASP A 483 -2.03 11.47 22.16
CA ASP A 483 -3.41 11.48 22.66
C ASP A 483 -4.40 11.43 21.49
N ARG A 484 -5.57 10.82 21.70
CA ARG A 484 -6.61 10.69 20.67
C ARG A 484 -7.04 12.04 20.09
N SER A 485 -7.01 13.11 20.90
CA SER A 485 -7.40 14.47 20.48
C SER A 485 -6.36 15.18 19.62
N ALA A 486 -5.12 14.66 19.56
CA ALA A 486 -4.04 15.22 18.75
C ALA A 486 -4.04 14.67 17.31
N LEU A 487 -4.86 13.65 17.01
CA LEU A 487 -4.92 13.05 15.69
C LEU A 487 -5.58 14.01 14.67
N PRO A 488 -5.13 14.02 13.40
CA PRO A 488 -4.04 13.21 12.86
C PRO A 488 -2.65 13.83 13.12
N VAL A 489 -1.62 12.98 13.20
CA VAL A 489 -0.21 13.38 13.36
C VAL A 489 0.66 12.84 12.22
N ASP A 490 1.82 13.46 11.94
CA ASP A 490 2.90 12.88 11.14
C ASP A 490 4.19 12.76 11.97
N PRO A 491 4.51 11.58 12.54
CA PRO A 491 5.68 11.43 13.40
C PRO A 491 7.03 11.75 12.77
N SER A 492 7.13 11.64 11.43
CA SER A 492 8.33 12.01 10.69
C SER A 492 8.57 13.53 10.69
N ALA A 493 7.52 14.33 10.83
CA ALA A 493 7.59 15.80 10.83
C ALA A 493 7.36 16.42 12.22
N GLU A 494 6.45 15.85 13.01
CA GLU A 494 5.94 16.41 14.26
C GLU A 494 6.64 15.83 15.49
N THR A 495 6.64 16.59 16.59
CA THR A 495 7.33 16.24 17.84
C THR A 495 6.37 15.50 18.77
N PRO A 496 6.79 14.39 19.40
CA PRO A 496 5.94 13.65 20.33
C PRO A 496 5.67 14.47 21.62
N PRO A 497 4.61 14.12 22.36
CA PRO A 497 4.35 14.70 23.68
C PRO A 497 5.56 14.53 24.61
N GLY A 498 5.94 15.61 25.31
CA GLY A 498 7.02 15.60 26.30
C GLY A 498 8.44 15.80 25.76
N TYR A 499 8.61 16.02 24.44
CA TYR A 499 9.91 16.28 23.81
C TYR A 499 9.95 17.66 23.14
N ALA A 500 11.15 18.19 22.96
CA ALA A 500 11.41 19.37 22.13
C ALA A 500 11.91 18.95 20.75
N ALA A 501 11.58 19.71 19.69
CA ALA A 501 11.98 19.41 18.32
C ALA A 501 13.50 19.22 18.13
N ALA A 502 14.31 19.92 18.92
CA ALA A 502 15.77 19.81 18.92
C ALA A 502 16.31 18.46 19.42
N GLN A 503 15.48 17.63 20.05
CA GLN A 503 15.85 16.28 20.52
C GLN A 503 15.64 15.20 19.47
N ARG A 504 15.17 15.53 18.25
CA ARG A 504 14.97 14.54 17.20
C ARG A 504 16.33 13.98 16.76
N GLY A 505 16.49 12.65 16.84
CA GLY A 505 17.72 11.97 16.42
C GLY A 505 18.89 12.08 17.40
N GLU A 506 18.74 12.82 18.50
CA GLU A 506 19.79 13.00 19.51
C GLU A 506 19.72 11.91 20.59
N PRO A 507 20.84 11.55 21.25
CA PRO A 507 20.82 10.67 22.43
C PRO A 507 19.83 11.14 23.49
N HIS A 508 19.08 10.21 24.10
CA HIS A 508 17.98 10.51 25.04
C HIS A 508 16.83 11.35 24.43
N GLY A 509 16.80 11.44 23.10
CA GLY A 509 15.78 12.14 22.33
C GLY A 509 14.71 11.20 21.79
N PHE A 510 14.28 11.44 20.55
CA PHE A 510 13.25 10.63 19.90
C PHE A 510 13.47 10.50 18.39
N THR A 511 12.85 9.49 17.78
CA THR A 511 12.64 9.40 16.34
C THR A 511 11.19 9.05 16.02
N GLY A 512 10.65 9.54 14.91
CA GLY A 512 9.33 9.13 14.42
C GLY A 512 9.42 7.80 13.69
N ASP A 513 8.33 7.02 13.68
CA ASP A 513 8.20 5.91 12.73
C ASP A 513 8.13 6.49 11.30
N PRO A 514 9.02 6.06 10.38
CA PRO A 514 9.06 6.59 9.02
C PRO A 514 7.99 5.98 8.10
N ASP A 515 7.30 4.94 8.54
CA ASP A 515 6.37 4.19 7.71
C ASP A 515 4.99 4.86 7.59
N VAL A 516 4.35 4.59 6.46
CA VAL A 516 2.92 4.89 6.25
C VAL A 516 2.11 3.60 6.24
N MET A 517 0.82 3.70 6.49
CA MET A 517 -0.11 2.59 6.39
C MET A 517 -0.35 2.20 4.93
N ASP A 518 -0.60 0.91 4.73
CA ASP A 518 -1.12 0.33 3.50
C ASP A 518 -2.41 1.04 3.08
N THR A 519 -2.54 1.34 1.79
CA THR A 519 -3.74 1.98 1.25
C THR A 519 -5.00 1.20 1.65
N TRP A 520 -4.94 -0.13 1.60
CA TRP A 520 -6.05 -1.01 2.01
C TRP A 520 -6.37 -0.93 3.52
N ALA A 521 -5.41 -0.60 4.39
CA ALA A 521 -5.68 -0.40 5.81
C ALA A 521 -6.59 0.81 6.01
N THR A 522 -6.38 1.87 5.23
CA THR A 522 -7.26 3.05 5.24
C THR A 522 -8.59 2.77 4.53
N SER A 523 -8.55 2.17 3.34
CA SER A 523 -9.77 1.88 2.57
C SER A 523 -10.67 0.83 3.24
N SER A 524 -10.16 0.03 4.17
CA SER A 524 -10.99 -0.86 5.01
C SER A 524 -11.88 -0.12 6.01
N LEU A 525 -11.61 1.17 6.24
CA LEU A 525 -12.33 2.04 7.17
C LEU A 525 -13.28 3.01 6.45
N THR A 526 -13.54 2.85 5.15
CA THR A 526 -14.46 3.72 4.41
C THR A 526 -15.85 3.85 5.03
N PRO A 527 -16.45 2.82 5.67
CA PRO A 527 -17.71 3.00 6.38
C PRO A 527 -17.62 3.98 7.56
N GLN A 528 -16.47 4.08 8.23
CA GLN A 528 -16.21 5.01 9.32
C GLN A 528 -15.82 6.40 8.78
N ILE A 529 -14.94 6.44 7.78
CA ILE A 529 -14.46 7.68 7.16
C ILE A 529 -15.63 8.43 6.52
N GLY A 530 -16.44 7.74 5.72
CA GLY A 530 -17.58 8.31 5.03
C GLY A 530 -18.64 8.87 5.99
N ASN A 531 -18.83 8.29 7.18
CA ASN A 531 -19.79 8.79 8.16
C ASN A 531 -19.34 10.07 8.89
N GLY A 532 -18.07 10.46 8.75
CA GLY A 532 -17.44 11.57 9.49
C GLY A 532 -17.09 11.17 10.92
N SER A 533 -15.92 11.60 11.40
CA SER A 533 -15.43 11.27 12.75
C SER A 533 -16.41 11.70 13.86
N PRO A 534 -16.53 10.95 14.97
CA PRO A 534 -17.22 11.40 16.18
C PRO A 534 -16.53 12.59 16.88
N THR A 535 -15.35 13.01 16.42
CA THR A 535 -14.69 14.23 16.92
C THR A 535 -15.23 15.48 16.19
N PRO A 536 -15.55 16.57 16.91
CA PRO A 536 -16.09 17.77 16.31
C PRO A 536 -15.07 18.38 15.34
N THR A 537 -15.41 18.43 14.05
CA THR A 537 -14.61 19.06 13.01
C THR A 537 -14.66 20.58 13.17
N CYS A 538 -13.50 21.23 13.27
CA CYS A 538 -13.37 22.66 13.01
C CYS A 538 -13.36 22.86 11.49
N SER A 539 -14.34 23.60 10.96
CA SER A 539 -14.41 23.89 9.52
C SER A 539 -13.26 24.81 9.07
N PRO A 540 -12.66 24.59 7.89
CA PRO A 540 -11.63 25.45 7.33
C PRO A 540 -12.30 26.70 6.75
N GLY A 541 -12.41 27.75 7.56
CA GLY A 541 -13.11 28.95 7.11
C GLY A 541 -13.27 30.05 8.15
N SER A 542 -12.26 30.31 8.99
CA SER A 542 -12.12 31.64 9.60
C SER A 542 -10.71 31.84 10.13
N SER A 543 -10.06 32.91 9.71
CA SER A 543 -8.85 33.43 10.32
C SER A 543 -9.19 34.05 11.68
N ARG A 544 -9.51 33.22 12.69
CA ARG A 544 -9.40 33.48 14.14
C ARG A 544 -10.00 32.31 14.91
N TRP A 545 -9.19 31.74 15.80
CA TRP A 545 -9.56 30.68 16.73
C TRP A 545 -10.71 31.10 17.65
N THR A 546 -11.89 30.51 17.46
CA THR A 546 -12.92 30.40 18.50
C THR A 546 -13.75 29.13 18.29
N CYS A 547 -13.57 28.14 19.16
CA CYS A 547 -14.51 27.02 19.30
C CYS A 547 -15.80 27.52 19.98
N ALA A 548 -16.92 27.54 19.25
CA ALA A 548 -18.23 27.77 19.84
C ALA A 548 -18.88 26.42 20.21
N ARG A 549 -19.17 26.22 21.50
CA ARG A 549 -20.06 25.14 21.97
C ARG A 549 -21.52 25.55 21.73
N SER A 550 -22.29 24.73 21.02
CA SER A 550 -23.75 24.87 20.97
C SER A 550 -24.41 24.22 22.20
N PRO A 551 -25.41 24.85 22.84
CA PRO A 551 -26.00 24.35 24.08
C PRO A 551 -27.15 23.37 23.81
N THR A 552 -27.11 22.21 24.47
CA THR A 552 -28.25 21.30 24.56
C THR A 552 -29.26 21.81 25.61
N ARG A 553 -30.53 21.94 25.21
CA ARG A 553 -31.67 22.15 26.12
C ARG A 553 -32.11 20.81 26.70
N SER A 554 -32.18 20.70 28.03
CA SER A 554 -33.17 19.86 28.71
C SER A 554 -33.58 20.50 30.04
N SER A 555 -34.82 20.20 30.43
CA SER A 555 -35.68 20.87 31.40
C SER A 555 -35.37 20.62 32.89
N ALA A 556 -35.68 21.65 33.70
CA ALA A 556 -35.60 21.89 35.15
C ALA A 556 -36.28 20.83 36.09
N PRO A 557 -36.30 20.93 37.46
CA PRO A 557 -35.98 22.12 38.30
C PRO A 557 -35.23 21.90 39.64
N GLY A 558 -34.65 22.98 40.19
CA GLY A 558 -34.22 23.02 41.59
C GLY A 558 -33.47 24.30 42.02
N CYS A 559 -34.20 25.19 42.72
CA CYS A 559 -33.73 26.29 43.57
C CYS A 559 -33.24 27.63 42.94
N SER A 560 -33.60 28.71 43.65
CA SER A 560 -33.66 30.14 43.28
C SER A 560 -32.59 30.97 44.05
N PRO A 561 -32.48 32.31 43.95
CA PRO A 561 -31.50 33.01 43.11
C PRO A 561 -30.65 34.05 43.88
N ARG A 562 -29.42 34.33 43.44
CA ARG A 562 -28.67 35.58 43.72
C ARG A 562 -27.66 35.76 42.60
N SER A 563 -27.38 36.91 41.99
CA SER A 563 -27.93 38.27 41.98
C SER A 563 -27.06 39.04 40.96
N CYS A 564 -27.64 40.07 40.35
CA CYS A 564 -26.98 41.22 39.70
C CYS A 564 -26.53 41.10 38.22
N ALA A 565 -27.20 41.93 37.43
CA ALA A 565 -26.96 42.32 36.05
C ALA A 565 -25.96 43.54 35.99
N PRO A 566 -25.55 44.01 34.78
CA PRO A 566 -24.28 44.68 34.52
C PRO A 566 -24.37 46.21 34.35
N THR A 567 -23.23 46.89 34.19
CA THR A 567 -23.15 48.22 33.53
C THR A 567 -21.75 48.49 32.93
N PRO A 568 -21.63 49.25 31.81
CA PRO A 568 -20.40 49.40 31.02
C PRO A 568 -19.70 50.75 31.25
N GLY A 569 -18.41 50.83 30.88
CA GLY A 569 -17.61 52.06 30.99
C GLY A 569 -16.59 52.23 29.87
N THR A 570 -16.81 53.26 29.05
CA THR A 570 -15.91 53.90 28.09
C THR A 570 -14.72 54.60 28.80
N THR A 571 -13.53 54.70 28.17
CA THR A 571 -12.88 55.98 27.75
C THR A 571 -11.40 55.86 27.31
N ARG A 572 -11.13 56.51 26.16
CA ARG A 572 -10.04 57.43 25.76
C ARG A 572 -8.54 57.05 25.74
N CYS A 573 -7.93 57.40 24.59
CA CYS A 573 -6.50 57.69 24.36
C CYS A 573 -6.04 59.03 25.00
N PRO A 574 -4.71 59.25 25.09
CA PRO A 574 -3.98 60.15 24.15
C PRO A 574 -2.60 59.54 23.76
N GLY A 575 -1.77 59.96 22.80
CA GLY A 575 -1.58 61.16 21.96
C GLY A 575 -0.05 61.29 21.75
N GLY A 576 0.45 61.58 20.53
CA GLY A 576 1.89 61.83 20.30
C GLY A 576 2.35 61.78 18.84
N THR A 577 2.99 62.85 18.36
CA THR A 577 3.08 63.34 16.96
C THR A 577 4.46 63.25 16.27
N ARG A 578 4.44 63.46 14.92
CA ARG A 578 5.48 63.95 13.95
C ARG A 578 6.29 62.86 13.21
N ARG A 579 6.63 62.95 11.91
CA ARG A 579 6.56 63.98 10.84
C ARG A 579 6.76 63.28 9.46
N SER A 580 6.11 63.77 8.40
CA SER A 580 6.31 63.40 6.96
C SER A 580 7.53 64.13 6.34
N PRO A 581 7.91 63.90 5.05
CA PRO A 581 7.14 64.44 3.90
C PRO A 581 7.12 63.61 2.58
N ALA A 582 6.06 63.91 1.79
CA ALA A 582 5.95 63.93 0.32
C ALA A 582 6.07 62.60 -0.48
N GLY A 583 5.19 62.29 -1.45
CA GLY A 583 4.27 63.15 -2.21
C GLY A 583 3.07 62.42 -2.82
N SER A 584 2.05 63.23 -3.12
CA SER A 584 0.84 62.95 -3.90
C SER A 584 1.19 62.67 -5.38
N TRP A 585 0.38 61.97 -6.18
CA TRP A 585 -0.81 62.51 -6.84
C TRP A 585 -1.76 61.40 -7.36
N THR A 586 -3.01 61.83 -7.53
CA THR A 586 -4.33 61.22 -7.78
C THR A 586 -4.55 60.31 -9.00
N PRO A 587 -5.70 59.59 -9.05
CA PRO A 587 -6.03 58.57 -10.04
C PRO A 587 -6.66 59.15 -11.31
N THR A 588 -6.37 58.53 -12.46
CA THR A 588 -7.08 58.78 -13.72
C THR A 588 -7.68 57.50 -14.28
N ALA A 589 -9.01 57.48 -14.36
CA ALA A 589 -9.78 56.54 -15.14
C ALA A 589 -9.63 56.84 -16.64
N ARG A 590 -9.30 55.84 -17.45
CA ARG A 590 -9.65 55.78 -18.88
C ARG A 590 -9.98 54.36 -19.29
N ARG A 591 -11.20 54.20 -19.81
CA ARG A 591 -11.66 53.07 -20.63
C ARG A 591 -10.76 52.93 -21.86
N CYS A 592 -10.45 51.70 -22.28
CA CYS A 592 -10.66 51.23 -23.66
C CYS A 592 -10.35 49.74 -23.86
N ARG A 593 -11.40 49.02 -24.31
CA ARG A 593 -11.46 47.98 -25.36
C ARG A 593 -10.65 46.68 -25.24
N SER A 594 -11.42 45.59 -25.23
CA SER A 594 -11.02 44.21 -25.51
C SER A 594 -10.51 44.02 -26.96
N PRO A 595 -9.70 42.99 -27.22
CA PRO A 595 -9.72 42.28 -28.49
C PRO A 595 -10.48 40.95 -28.36
N ARG A 596 -11.54 40.82 -29.15
CA ARG A 596 -12.17 39.53 -29.49
C ARG A 596 -11.16 38.71 -30.31
N ALA A 597 -10.81 37.52 -29.87
CA ALA A 597 -10.16 36.51 -30.70
C ALA A 597 -11.21 35.50 -31.17
N THR A 598 -11.62 35.65 -32.44
CA THR A 598 -12.40 34.68 -33.20
C THR A 598 -11.54 33.47 -33.55
N TRP A 599 -11.88 32.28 -33.03
CA TRP A 599 -11.37 31.02 -33.54
C TRP A 599 -12.29 30.52 -34.65
N SER A 600 -11.79 30.56 -35.89
CA SER A 600 -12.47 29.98 -37.05
C SER A 600 -12.07 28.51 -37.20
N ARG A 601 -13.09 27.64 -37.30
CA ARG A 601 -12.95 26.26 -37.74
C ARG A 601 -12.56 26.25 -39.23
N ARG A 602 -11.41 25.72 -39.58
CA ARG A 602 -11.15 25.14 -40.91
C ARG A 602 -10.39 23.83 -40.76
N ALA A 603 -11.08 22.76 -41.10
CA ALA A 603 -10.51 21.47 -41.39
C ALA A 603 -9.77 21.55 -42.74
N THR A 604 -8.56 21.01 -42.79
CA THR A 604 -7.86 20.73 -44.04
C THR A 604 -7.33 19.31 -43.99
N CYS A 605 -8.00 18.44 -44.74
CA CYS A 605 -7.48 17.14 -45.18
C CYS A 605 -6.29 17.36 -46.10
N SER A 606 -5.18 16.67 -45.86
CA SER A 606 -4.13 16.44 -46.86
C SER A 606 -4.07 14.95 -47.19
N ARG A 607 -4.43 14.60 -48.44
CA ARG A 607 -4.09 13.33 -49.09
C ARG A 607 -3.07 13.61 -50.20
N SER A 608 -2.07 12.73 -50.31
CA SER A 608 -1.42 12.18 -51.52
C SER A 608 0.07 11.92 -51.22
N THR A 609 0.80 10.94 -51.74
CA THR A 609 0.56 9.70 -52.50
C THR A 609 1.90 8.91 -52.56
N ALA A 610 1.78 7.60 -52.86
CA ALA A 610 2.75 6.76 -53.59
C ALA A 610 3.87 6.04 -52.82
N ARG A 611 3.85 4.69 -52.80
CA ARG A 611 4.38 3.83 -53.88
C ARG A 611 4.15 2.34 -53.58
N THR A 612 3.66 1.63 -54.58
CA THR A 612 3.60 0.16 -54.70
C THR A 612 4.75 -0.36 -55.58
N ARG A 613 5.34 -1.50 -55.20
CA ARG A 613 6.02 -2.54 -56.03
C ARG A 613 6.33 -3.74 -55.11
N SER A 614 5.62 -4.88 -55.26
CA SER A 614 6.06 -6.16 -55.88
C SER A 614 7.27 -6.84 -55.18
N ALA A 615 7.39 -8.13 -54.90
CA ALA A 615 6.56 -9.34 -54.99
C ALA A 615 7.30 -10.51 -54.25
N THR A 616 6.63 -11.66 -54.16
CA THR A 616 7.12 -13.05 -53.96
C THR A 616 7.68 -13.54 -52.61
N GLY A 617 7.06 -14.62 -52.09
CA GLY A 617 7.84 -15.74 -51.56
C GLY A 617 7.37 -16.41 -50.25
N ARG A 618 6.47 -17.40 -50.38
CA ARG A 618 6.37 -18.67 -49.59
C ARG A 618 6.31 -18.61 -48.05
N ARG A 619 5.21 -19.13 -47.49
CA ARG A 619 5.28 -20.08 -46.35
C ARG A 619 4.11 -21.05 -46.36
N ALA A 620 4.45 -22.30 -46.03
CA ALA A 620 3.68 -23.51 -46.24
C ALA A 620 2.71 -23.84 -45.09
N ALA A 621 1.70 -24.62 -45.48
CA ALA A 621 0.71 -25.44 -44.79
C ALA A 621 0.92 -25.82 -43.30
N ALA A 622 -0.13 -25.56 -42.49
CA ALA A 622 -1.10 -26.50 -41.86
C ALA A 622 -0.59 -27.86 -41.28
N PRO A 623 -1.27 -28.52 -40.29
CA PRO A 623 -2.72 -28.45 -40.08
C PRO A 623 -3.28 -28.52 -38.64
N ALA A 624 -4.60 -28.27 -38.61
CA ALA A 624 -5.54 -28.38 -37.51
C ALA A 624 -5.94 -29.81 -37.13
N ARG A 625 -6.48 -29.98 -35.92
CA ARG A 625 -7.47 -30.97 -35.43
C ARG A 625 -7.66 -30.72 -33.92
N THR A 626 -8.79 -30.85 -33.23
CA THR A 626 -10.21 -31.14 -33.55
C THR A 626 -10.98 -30.81 -32.25
N ARG A 627 -12.11 -30.08 -32.34
CA ARG A 627 -13.09 -30.01 -31.24
C ARG A 627 -13.98 -31.24 -31.30
N ARG A 628 -14.21 -31.89 -30.15
CA ARG A 628 -15.33 -32.84 -29.92
C ARG A 628 -16.16 -32.36 -28.73
N SER A 629 -17.46 -32.37 -28.94
CA SER A 629 -18.56 -32.10 -28.01
C SER A 629 -19.10 -33.41 -27.41
N THR A 630 -20.02 -33.27 -26.44
CA THR A 630 -20.93 -34.26 -25.78
C THR A 630 -20.32 -35.07 -24.62
N SER A 631 -20.98 -35.36 -23.50
CA SER A 631 -22.26 -34.99 -22.87
C SER A 631 -22.30 -35.61 -21.45
N ALA A 632 -23.10 -35.01 -20.57
CA ALA A 632 -23.63 -35.48 -19.28
C ALA A 632 -23.46 -36.95 -18.82
N ARG A 633 -23.05 -37.11 -17.56
CA ARG A 633 -23.84 -37.72 -16.47
C ARG A 633 -23.39 -37.17 -15.13
#